data_AF-A0A9N9BRQ5-F1
#
_entry.id   AF-A0A9N9BRQ5-F1
#
_cell.length_a   1.000
_cell.length_b   1.000
_cell.length_c   1.000
_cell.angle_alpha   90.00
_cell.angle_beta   90.00
_cell.angle_gamma   90.00
#
_symmetry.space_group_name_H-M   'P 1'
#
loop_
_entity.id
_entity.type
_entity.pdbx_description
1 polymer ?
#
loop_
_entity_poly.entity_id
_entity_poly.type
_entity_poly.pdbx_seq_one_letter_code
_entity_poly.pdbx_strand_id
1 'polypeptide(L)'
;LNQFDDVEEDKLNKPFRPVPSGLVTVKGAQRRLIAFNIIFPIVSYLIGGLPLLISAFIWQAWFVTYKLLDLNVNALCKNCFSAFGAWIMFVVSSNLIIGTEFKVSKWWGCEPCPFKLSVVIFVLFTLQVQDFRDQKGDKLIGRKTLPLLIGDNICRWLTAIALALSAFFLYGSANYFLILPGVKKLNISVPSEFTITETVLFAVTAWTCVRLIKYRDQSDDRCTYEIWYSGFYALW
;
A
#
# COMPACT_ATOMS: atom_id res chain seq x y z
N LEU A 1 -1.99 10.04 12.24
CA LEU A 1 -2.90 11.01 11.61
C LEU A 1 -4.29 10.40 11.52
N ASN A 2 -4.54 9.41 10.65
CA ASN A 2 -5.90 8.89 10.40
C ASN A 2 -6.66 8.31 11.62
N GLN A 3 -6.00 7.74 12.62
CA GLN A 3 -6.69 7.03 13.72
C GLN A 3 -7.45 7.91 14.72
N PHE A 4 -7.21 9.23 14.75
CA PHE A 4 -7.88 10.11 15.72
C PHE A 4 -8.80 11.17 15.08
N ASP A 5 -8.75 11.35 13.76
CA ASP A 5 -9.67 12.25 13.05
C ASP A 5 -10.95 11.52 12.62
N ASP A 6 -10.84 10.22 12.32
CA ASP A 6 -11.93 9.40 11.77
C ASP A 6 -12.53 8.44 12.81
N VAL A 7 -12.61 8.86 14.09
CA VAL A 7 -13.01 7.95 15.20
C VAL A 7 -14.43 7.41 15.02
N GLU A 8 -15.37 8.22 14.55
CA GLU A 8 -16.77 7.79 14.39
C GLU A 8 -16.95 6.82 13.19
N GLU A 9 -16.23 7.03 12.08
CA GLU A 9 -16.16 6.03 11.01
C GLU A 9 -15.55 4.74 11.52
N ASP A 10 -14.42 4.85 12.21
CA ASP A 10 -13.69 3.69 12.68
C ASP A 10 -14.49 2.92 13.74
N LYS A 11 -15.32 3.55 14.56
CA LYS A 11 -16.24 2.83 15.46
C LYS A 11 -17.22 1.93 14.70
N LEU A 12 -17.67 2.35 13.53
CA LEU A 12 -18.62 1.59 12.72
C LEU A 12 -17.94 0.51 11.88
N ASN A 13 -16.87 0.88 11.18
CA ASN A 13 -16.20 0.00 10.24
C ASN A 13 -15.18 -0.91 10.94
N LYS A 14 -14.49 -0.39 11.97
CA LYS A 14 -13.26 -0.97 12.53
C LYS A 14 -13.20 -0.81 14.06
N PRO A 15 -14.21 -1.27 14.82
CA PRO A 15 -14.32 -1.04 16.27
C PRO A 15 -13.15 -1.60 17.08
N PHE A 16 -12.42 -2.55 16.52
CA PHE A 16 -11.23 -3.17 17.11
C PHE A 16 -9.98 -2.28 17.09
N ARG A 17 -9.98 -1.16 16.34
CA ARG A 17 -8.82 -0.24 16.30
C ARG A 17 -8.55 0.36 17.69
N PRO A 18 -7.28 0.65 18.04
CA PRO A 18 -6.91 1.04 19.41
C PRO A 18 -7.63 2.27 19.98
N VAL A 19 -7.98 3.25 19.14
CA VAL A 19 -8.68 4.46 19.59
C VAL A 19 -10.18 4.21 19.77
N PRO A 20 -10.93 3.68 18.77
CA PRO A 20 -12.33 3.29 18.95
C PRO A 20 -12.58 2.28 20.09
N SER A 21 -11.66 1.33 20.29
CA SER A 21 -11.78 0.30 21.34
C SER A 21 -11.39 0.80 22.73
N GLY A 22 -10.93 2.06 22.86
CA GLY A 22 -10.51 2.64 24.13
C GLY A 22 -9.17 2.17 24.67
N LEU A 23 -8.44 1.30 23.94
CA LEU A 23 -7.08 0.87 24.32
C LEU A 23 -6.08 2.03 24.34
N VAL A 24 -6.36 3.08 23.58
CA VAL A 24 -5.54 4.27 23.43
C VAL A 24 -6.42 5.50 23.46
N THR A 25 -6.05 6.48 24.30
CA THR A 25 -6.66 7.82 24.25
C THR A 25 -6.19 8.59 23.01
N VAL A 26 -7.06 9.45 22.46
CA VAL A 26 -6.71 10.35 21.34
C VAL A 26 -5.44 11.16 21.64
N LYS A 27 -5.35 11.73 22.85
CA LYS A 27 -4.15 12.45 23.31
C LYS A 27 -2.90 11.57 23.32
N GLY A 28 -3.03 10.30 23.72
CA GLY A 28 -1.94 9.32 23.68
C GLY A 28 -1.48 9.02 22.25
N ALA A 29 -2.41 8.88 21.31
CA ALA A 29 -2.10 8.70 19.90
C ALA A 29 -1.38 9.92 19.31
N GLN A 30 -1.82 11.14 19.65
CA GLN A 30 -1.18 12.39 19.22
C GLN A 30 0.26 12.50 19.74
N ARG A 31 0.49 12.20 21.02
CA ARG A 31 1.85 12.20 21.60
C ARG A 31 2.79 11.24 20.89
N ARG A 32 2.32 10.03 20.56
CA ARG A 32 3.13 9.05 19.80
C ARG A 32 3.39 9.50 18.37
N LEU A 33 2.43 10.15 17.73
CA LEU A 33 2.64 10.74 16.41
C LEU A 33 3.73 11.82 16.45
N ILE A 34 3.71 12.71 17.44
CA ILE A 34 4.75 13.74 17.62
C ILE A 34 6.11 13.08 17.85
N ALA A 35 6.18 12.11 18.76
CA ALA A 35 7.41 11.38 19.04
C ALA A 35 7.95 10.69 17.77
N PHE A 36 7.11 10.02 16.99
CA PHE A 36 7.50 9.40 15.73
C PHE A 36 8.04 10.42 14.73
N ASN A 37 7.39 11.56 14.58
CA ASN A 37 7.86 12.60 13.66
C ASN A 37 9.22 13.19 14.03
N ILE A 38 9.62 13.12 15.30
CA ILE A 38 10.94 13.56 15.77
C ILE A 38 11.96 12.42 15.66
N ILE A 39 11.62 11.22 16.12
CA ILE A 39 12.55 10.08 16.19
C ILE A 39 12.89 9.56 14.80
N PHE A 40 11.91 9.46 13.89
CA PHE A 40 12.09 8.91 12.56
C PHE A 40 13.22 9.60 11.74
N PRO A 41 13.27 10.93 11.61
CA PRO A 41 14.38 11.60 10.90
C PRO A 41 15.72 11.43 11.61
N ILE A 42 15.75 11.41 12.95
CA ILE A 42 16.99 11.18 13.72
C ILE A 42 17.55 9.79 13.40
N VAL A 43 16.74 8.74 13.51
CA VAL A 43 17.14 7.36 13.19
C VAL A 43 17.57 7.25 11.72
N SER A 44 16.84 7.90 10.83
CA SER A 44 17.17 7.95 9.39
C SER A 44 18.56 8.55 9.15
N TYR A 45 18.90 9.65 9.82
CA TYR A 45 20.23 10.25 9.74
C TYR A 45 21.33 9.34 10.30
N LEU A 46 21.07 8.67 11.44
CA LEU A 46 22.06 7.77 12.06
C LEU A 46 22.37 6.55 11.18
N ILE A 47 21.40 6.05 10.42
CA ILE A 47 21.57 4.87 9.55
C ILE A 47 22.18 5.24 8.20
N GLY A 48 21.68 6.30 7.55
CA GLY A 48 21.99 6.60 6.15
C GLY A 48 22.45 8.02 5.88
N GLY A 49 22.75 8.81 6.91
CA GLY A 49 23.21 10.18 6.80
C GLY A 49 22.18 11.15 6.19
N LEU A 50 22.68 12.24 5.62
CA LEU A 50 21.88 13.29 4.98
C LEU A 50 20.93 12.76 3.88
N PRO A 51 21.34 11.82 3.01
CA PRO A 51 20.46 11.09 2.11
C PRO A 51 19.13 10.56 2.67
N LEU A 52 19.23 9.75 3.73
CA LEU A 52 18.08 9.07 4.31
C LEU A 52 17.27 10.04 5.16
N LEU A 53 17.92 11.05 5.75
CA LEU A 53 17.24 12.18 6.40
C LEU A 53 16.34 12.95 5.43
N ILE A 54 16.84 13.31 4.24
CA ILE A 54 16.03 14.00 3.21
C ILE A 54 14.85 13.12 2.80
N SER A 55 15.08 11.82 2.60
CA SER A 55 14.04 10.85 2.25
C SER A 55 12.96 10.77 3.33
N ALA A 56 13.35 10.79 4.61
CA ALA A 56 12.44 10.78 5.74
C ALA A 56 11.55 12.04 5.77
N PHE A 57 12.12 13.21 5.51
CA PHE A 57 11.34 14.45 5.42
C PHE A 57 10.41 14.47 4.20
N ILE A 58 10.82 13.95 3.06
CA ILE A 58 9.95 13.82 1.89
C ILE A 58 8.76 12.90 2.22
N TRP A 59 9.00 11.78 2.88
CA TRP A 59 7.94 10.88 3.33
C TRP A 59 6.98 11.57 4.30
N GLN A 60 7.50 12.29 5.30
CA GLN A 60 6.66 13.06 6.23
C GLN A 60 5.84 14.14 5.50
N ALA A 61 6.47 14.90 4.60
CA ALA A 61 5.80 15.90 3.79
C ALA A 61 4.68 15.28 2.94
N TRP A 62 4.92 14.11 2.33
CA TRP A 62 3.91 13.35 1.59
C TRP A 62 2.68 13.04 2.47
N PHE A 63 2.88 12.54 3.68
CA PHE A 63 1.77 12.28 4.61
C PHE A 63 1.04 13.55 5.07
N VAL A 64 1.75 14.66 5.23
CA VAL A 64 1.14 15.96 5.53
C VAL A 64 0.28 16.42 4.35
N THR A 65 0.75 16.28 3.11
CA THR A 65 -0.01 16.60 1.90
C THR A 65 -1.30 15.79 1.81
N TYR A 66 -1.27 14.49 2.15
CA TYR A 66 -2.48 13.66 2.20
C TYR A 66 -3.56 14.26 3.09
N LYS A 67 -3.15 14.76 4.26
CA LYS A 67 -4.05 15.34 5.25
C LYS A 67 -4.51 16.74 4.86
N LEU A 68 -3.60 17.60 4.40
CA LEU A 68 -3.93 18.98 4.05
C LEU A 68 -4.89 19.08 2.85
N LEU A 69 -4.80 18.14 1.92
CA LEU A 69 -5.64 18.12 0.73
C LEU A 69 -6.87 17.20 0.87
N ASP A 70 -7.09 16.62 2.05
CA ASP A 70 -8.18 15.67 2.33
C ASP A 70 -8.34 14.61 1.22
N LEU A 71 -7.21 14.03 0.77
CA LEU A 71 -7.19 13.10 -0.36
C LEU A 71 -7.96 11.80 -0.07
N ASN A 72 -8.33 11.55 1.19
CA ASN A 72 -9.15 10.42 1.61
C ASN A 72 -10.62 10.51 1.15
N VAL A 73 -11.12 11.72 0.82
CA VAL A 73 -12.51 11.95 0.43
C VAL A 73 -12.82 11.33 -0.93
N ASN A 74 -11.86 11.34 -1.85
CA ASN A 74 -12.01 10.82 -3.20
C ASN A 74 -11.17 9.54 -3.39
N ALA A 75 -11.82 8.47 -3.83
CA ALA A 75 -11.15 7.19 -4.10
C ALA A 75 -9.95 7.30 -5.04
N LEU A 76 -10.05 8.08 -6.12
CA LEU A 76 -8.95 8.22 -7.08
C LEU A 76 -7.75 8.92 -6.44
N CYS A 77 -7.99 10.01 -5.70
CA CYS A 77 -6.93 10.73 -5.00
C CYS A 77 -6.25 9.85 -3.95
N LYS A 78 -7.02 9.10 -3.16
CA LYS A 78 -6.53 8.14 -2.17
C LYS A 78 -5.68 7.05 -2.81
N ASN A 79 -6.15 6.47 -3.92
CA ASN A 79 -5.45 5.38 -4.61
C ASN A 79 -4.17 5.89 -5.27
N CYS A 80 -4.22 7.04 -5.96
CA CYS A 80 -3.04 7.70 -6.52
C CYS A 80 -2.02 8.03 -5.43
N PHE A 81 -2.45 8.64 -4.33
CA PHE A 81 -1.57 8.97 -3.20
C PHE A 81 -0.79 7.74 -2.70
N SER A 82 -1.50 6.63 -2.53
CA SER A 82 -0.90 5.40 -2.02
C SER A 82 0.01 4.73 -3.04
N ALA A 83 -0.34 4.75 -4.33
CA ALA A 83 0.47 4.23 -5.42
C ALA A 83 1.78 5.02 -5.59
N PHE A 84 1.72 6.36 -5.56
CA PHE A 84 2.91 7.21 -5.55
C PHE A 84 3.73 7.03 -4.27
N GLY A 85 3.08 6.80 -3.12
CA GLY A 85 3.77 6.44 -1.88
C GLY A 85 4.58 5.14 -2.02
N ALA A 86 4.03 4.11 -2.67
CA ALA A 86 4.75 2.88 -2.96
C ALA A 86 5.97 3.13 -3.87
N TRP A 87 5.85 4.00 -4.87
CA TRP A 87 6.98 4.41 -5.70
C TRP A 87 8.09 5.10 -4.90
N ILE A 88 7.73 6.06 -4.04
CA ILE A 88 8.69 6.75 -3.15
C ILE A 88 9.45 5.72 -2.30
N MET A 89 8.74 4.74 -1.73
CA MET A 89 9.36 3.66 -0.96
C MET A 89 10.36 2.85 -1.78
N PHE A 90 10.02 2.45 -3.01
CA PHE A 90 10.97 1.75 -3.88
C PHE A 90 12.23 2.56 -4.17
N VAL A 91 12.08 3.87 -4.41
CA VAL A 91 13.23 4.76 -4.62
C VAL A 91 14.10 4.78 -3.36
N VAL A 92 13.53 4.97 -2.17
CA VAL A 92 14.28 4.97 -0.91
C VAL A 92 14.99 3.64 -0.66
N SER A 93 14.27 2.51 -0.74
CA SER A 93 14.81 1.17 -0.49
C SER A 93 15.93 0.80 -1.45
N SER A 94 15.79 1.12 -2.74
CA SER A 94 16.84 0.82 -3.73
C SER A 94 18.15 1.57 -3.45
N ASN A 95 18.07 2.78 -2.90
CA ASN A 95 19.27 3.53 -2.55
C ASN A 95 19.94 3.03 -1.25
N LEU A 96 19.17 2.44 -0.32
CA LEU A 96 19.71 1.89 0.93
C LEU A 96 20.50 0.60 0.71
N ILE A 97 19.98 -0.29 -0.15
CA ILE A 97 20.54 -1.63 -0.37
C ILE A 97 21.86 -1.56 -1.15
N ILE A 98 22.00 -0.60 -2.08
CA ILE A 98 23.10 -0.60 -3.05
C ILE A 98 24.40 -0.01 -2.47
N GLY A 99 24.39 0.60 -1.28
CA GLY A 99 25.61 1.18 -0.67
C GLY A 99 26.29 2.27 -1.51
N THR A 100 25.67 2.68 -2.61
CA THR A 100 26.13 3.77 -3.48
C THR A 100 25.92 5.09 -2.77
N GLU A 101 26.88 6.00 -2.92
CA GLU A 101 26.72 7.41 -2.55
C GLU A 101 25.38 7.93 -3.06
N PHE A 102 24.42 8.09 -2.17
CA PHE A 102 23.11 8.62 -2.51
C PHE A 102 23.31 10.04 -3.00
N LYS A 103 22.92 10.29 -4.25
CA LYS A 103 22.85 11.62 -4.83
C LYS A 103 21.38 11.93 -5.07
N VAL A 104 20.90 13.01 -4.45
CA VAL A 104 19.52 13.53 -4.64
C VAL A 104 19.20 13.73 -6.13
N SER A 105 20.19 14.06 -6.96
CA SER A 105 20.03 14.18 -8.41
C SER A 105 19.72 12.86 -9.13
N LYS A 106 20.13 11.71 -8.59
CA LYS A 106 19.80 10.38 -9.13
C LYS A 106 18.50 9.81 -8.55
N TRP A 107 17.87 10.51 -7.61
CA TRP A 107 16.66 10.07 -6.92
C TRP A 107 15.46 9.90 -7.86
N TRP A 108 15.33 10.82 -8.84
CA TRP A 108 14.35 10.72 -9.92
C TRP A 108 14.76 9.78 -11.05
N GLY A 109 16.04 9.43 -11.13
CA GLY A 109 16.65 8.63 -12.20
C GLY A 109 16.59 7.13 -11.96
N CYS A 110 15.83 6.66 -10.97
CA CYS A 110 15.54 5.24 -10.83
C CYS A 110 14.73 4.82 -12.05
N GLU A 111 15.38 4.19 -13.04
CA GLU A 111 14.70 3.79 -14.27
C GLU A 111 13.43 2.98 -13.93
N PRO A 112 12.28 3.34 -14.51
CA PRO A 112 11.06 2.57 -14.32
C PRO A 112 11.30 1.16 -14.86
N CYS A 113 11.58 0.23 -13.96
CA CYS A 113 11.62 -1.18 -14.32
C CYS A 113 10.20 -1.75 -14.29
N PRO A 114 9.90 -2.75 -15.14
CA PRO A 114 8.58 -3.36 -15.22
C PRO A 114 8.03 -3.80 -13.86
N PHE A 115 8.89 -4.32 -12.98
CA PHE A 115 8.51 -4.75 -11.63
C PHE A 115 7.99 -3.58 -10.77
N LYS A 116 8.74 -2.47 -10.66
CA LYS A 116 8.29 -1.29 -9.88
C LYS A 116 6.97 -0.73 -10.40
N LEU A 117 6.85 -0.62 -11.72
CA LEU A 117 5.64 -0.13 -12.35
C LEU A 117 4.45 -1.06 -12.09
N SER A 118 4.66 -2.37 -12.18
CA SER A 118 3.61 -3.37 -11.91
C SER A 118 3.08 -3.29 -10.47
N VAL A 119 3.96 -3.05 -9.47
CA VAL A 119 3.53 -2.86 -8.08
C VAL A 119 2.78 -1.54 -7.89
N VAL A 120 3.21 -0.45 -8.53
CA VAL A 120 2.48 0.84 -8.47
C VAL A 120 1.09 0.72 -9.09
N ILE A 121 0.98 0.08 -10.26
CA ILE A 121 -0.30 -0.19 -10.93
C ILE A 121 -1.18 -1.08 -10.03
N PHE A 122 -0.59 -2.12 -9.45
CA PHE A 122 -1.28 -3.00 -8.51
C PHE A 122 -1.85 -2.18 -7.34
N VAL A 123 -1.07 -1.37 -6.65
CA VAL A 123 -1.55 -0.55 -5.53
C VAL A 123 -2.67 0.41 -6.00
N LEU A 124 -2.49 1.07 -7.15
CA LEU A 124 -3.46 2.01 -7.70
C LEU A 124 -4.84 1.41 -7.92
N PHE A 125 -4.92 0.20 -8.47
CA PHE A 125 -6.19 -0.42 -8.86
C PHE A 125 -6.75 -1.43 -7.87
N THR A 126 -5.99 -1.83 -6.85
CA THR A 126 -6.41 -2.86 -5.88
C THR A 126 -6.72 -2.30 -4.50
N LEU A 127 -6.33 -1.06 -4.18
CA LEU A 127 -6.64 -0.45 -2.89
C LEU A 127 -8.13 -0.31 -2.59
N GLN A 128 -8.95 -0.21 -3.63
CA GLN A 128 -10.41 -0.14 -3.53
C GLN A 128 -11.04 -1.42 -2.95
N VAL A 129 -10.31 -2.55 -2.84
CA VAL A 129 -10.80 -3.76 -2.15
C VAL A 129 -11.21 -3.46 -0.71
N GLN A 130 -10.54 -2.51 -0.04
CA GLN A 130 -10.88 -2.11 1.32
C GLN A 130 -12.21 -1.35 1.41
N ASP A 131 -12.61 -0.69 0.32
CA ASP A 131 -13.77 0.19 0.31
C ASP A 131 -15.08 -0.62 0.35
N PHE A 132 -15.05 -1.91 -0.05
CA PHE A 132 -16.24 -2.78 0.01
C PHE A 132 -16.72 -3.03 1.44
N ARG A 133 -15.81 -3.27 2.40
CA ARG A 133 -16.19 -3.45 3.82
C ARG A 133 -16.56 -2.12 4.52
N ASP A 134 -16.03 -1.01 4.01
CA ASP A 134 -16.07 0.31 4.65
C ASP A 134 -17.26 1.17 4.15
N GLN A 135 -18.06 0.69 3.18
CA GLN A 135 -19.16 1.43 2.55
C GLN A 135 -20.14 2.10 3.53
N LYS A 136 -20.52 1.42 4.62
CA LYS A 136 -21.49 1.95 5.59
C LYS A 136 -20.94 3.17 6.32
N GLY A 137 -19.73 3.09 6.88
CA GLY A 137 -19.07 4.22 7.53
C GLY A 137 -18.70 5.33 6.55
N ASP A 138 -18.23 4.97 5.35
CA ASP A 138 -17.89 5.94 4.30
C ASP A 138 -19.11 6.77 3.87
N LYS A 139 -20.28 6.13 3.74
CA LYS A 139 -21.54 6.81 3.41
C LYS A 139 -21.97 7.79 4.50
N LEU A 140 -21.76 7.45 5.78
CA LEU A 140 -22.16 8.30 6.91
C LEU A 140 -21.29 9.55 7.04
N ILE A 141 -20.01 9.47 6.69
CA ILE A 141 -19.09 10.62 6.68
C ILE A 141 -19.11 11.37 5.33
N GLY A 142 -19.84 10.86 4.34
CA GLY A 142 -19.98 11.52 3.02
C GLY A 142 -18.76 11.33 2.11
N ARG A 143 -18.00 10.25 2.27
CA ARG A 143 -16.90 9.90 1.37
C ARG A 143 -17.39 9.49 -0.02
N LYS A 144 -16.58 9.79 -1.02
CA LYS A 144 -16.82 9.45 -2.43
C LYS A 144 -15.94 8.27 -2.83
N THR A 145 -16.23 7.09 -2.27
CA THR A 145 -15.54 5.85 -2.63
C THR A 145 -16.11 5.24 -3.91
N LEU A 146 -15.31 4.43 -4.62
CA LEU A 146 -15.73 3.85 -5.91
C LEU A 146 -17.02 3.02 -5.80
N PRO A 147 -17.19 2.13 -4.79
CA PRO A 147 -18.45 1.39 -4.63
C PRO A 147 -19.68 2.29 -4.43
N LEU A 148 -19.51 3.46 -3.80
CA LEU A 148 -20.59 4.43 -3.59
C LEU A 148 -20.89 5.29 -4.83
N LEU A 149 -19.90 5.53 -5.68
CA LEU A 149 -20.04 6.37 -6.89
C LEU A 149 -20.61 5.61 -8.09
N ILE A 150 -20.09 4.42 -8.36
CA ILE A 150 -20.43 3.63 -9.57
C ILE A 150 -21.30 2.40 -9.24
N GLY A 151 -21.60 2.18 -7.96
CA GLY A 151 -22.37 1.05 -7.47
C GLY A 151 -21.52 -0.18 -7.15
N ASP A 152 -21.94 -0.92 -6.13
CA ASP A 152 -21.23 -2.08 -5.58
C ASP A 152 -20.94 -3.15 -6.65
N ASN A 153 -21.95 -3.56 -7.42
CA ASN A 153 -21.81 -4.65 -8.39
C ASN A 153 -20.82 -4.32 -9.51
N ILE A 154 -20.89 -3.11 -10.09
CA ILE A 154 -19.99 -2.68 -11.16
C ILE A 154 -18.57 -2.56 -10.60
N CYS A 155 -18.43 -1.95 -9.42
CA CYS A 155 -17.14 -1.78 -8.77
C CYS A 155 -16.46 -3.13 -8.51
N ARG A 156 -17.18 -4.15 -8.00
CA ARG A 156 -16.63 -5.49 -7.75
C ARG A 156 -16.05 -6.13 -9.01
N TRP A 157 -16.78 -6.07 -10.12
CA TRP A 157 -16.29 -6.61 -11.39
C TRP A 157 -15.06 -5.87 -11.90
N LEU A 158 -15.06 -4.53 -11.86
CA LEU A 158 -13.89 -3.74 -12.24
C LEU A 158 -12.68 -4.03 -11.34
N THR A 159 -12.88 -4.17 -10.03
CA THR A 159 -11.81 -4.53 -9.10
C THR A 159 -11.30 -5.94 -9.35
N ALA A 160 -12.16 -6.92 -9.61
CA ALA A 160 -11.75 -8.29 -9.92
C ALA A 160 -10.95 -8.37 -11.23
N ILE A 161 -11.35 -7.62 -12.26
CA ILE A 161 -10.61 -7.52 -13.52
C ILE A 161 -9.23 -6.88 -13.27
N ALA A 162 -9.19 -5.77 -12.53
CA ALA A 162 -7.94 -5.09 -12.21
C ALA A 162 -6.98 -5.97 -11.40
N LEU A 163 -7.50 -6.73 -10.43
CA LEU A 163 -6.74 -7.70 -9.65
C LEU A 163 -6.16 -8.80 -10.53
N ALA A 164 -6.98 -9.39 -11.41
CA ALA A 164 -6.55 -10.45 -12.33
C ALA A 164 -5.46 -9.96 -13.30
N LEU A 165 -5.65 -8.78 -13.90
CA LEU A 165 -4.65 -8.16 -14.78
C LEU A 165 -3.36 -7.86 -14.02
N SER A 166 -3.46 -7.31 -12.81
CA SER A 166 -2.29 -6.97 -12.00
C SER A 166 -1.53 -8.23 -11.55
N ALA A 167 -2.22 -9.31 -11.19
CA ALA A 167 -1.60 -10.60 -10.90
C ALA A 167 -0.88 -11.18 -12.12
N PHE A 168 -1.47 -11.05 -13.32
CA PHE A 168 -0.82 -11.48 -14.56
C PHE A 168 0.46 -10.67 -14.86
N PHE A 169 0.43 -9.35 -14.70
CA PHE A 169 1.62 -8.51 -14.91
C PHE A 169 2.70 -8.71 -13.85
N LEU A 170 2.31 -9.01 -12.61
CA LEU A 170 3.26 -9.28 -11.53
C LEU A 170 3.89 -10.67 -11.67
N TYR A 171 3.16 -11.66 -12.18
CA TYR A 171 3.66 -13.01 -12.35
C TYR A 171 4.88 -13.04 -13.29
N GLY A 172 6.02 -13.52 -12.79
CA GLY A 172 7.28 -13.54 -13.53
C GLY A 172 8.01 -12.18 -13.60
N SER A 173 7.41 -11.08 -13.15
CA SER A 173 8.06 -9.77 -13.14
C SER A 173 9.26 -9.73 -12.17
N ALA A 174 9.21 -10.47 -11.06
CA ALA A 174 10.35 -10.58 -10.15
C ALA A 174 11.49 -11.38 -10.79
N ASN A 175 11.17 -12.41 -11.58
CA ASN A 175 12.16 -13.13 -12.38
C ASN A 175 12.87 -12.18 -13.36
N TYR A 176 12.12 -11.33 -14.09
CA TYR A 176 12.74 -10.31 -14.96
C TYR A 176 13.57 -9.28 -14.19
N PHE A 177 13.12 -8.88 -13.00
CA PHE A 177 13.83 -7.93 -12.14
C PHE A 177 15.16 -8.50 -11.61
N LEU A 178 15.15 -9.74 -11.12
CA LEU A 178 16.34 -10.42 -10.63
C LEU A 178 17.33 -10.76 -11.77
N ILE A 179 16.86 -10.85 -13.02
CA ILE A 179 17.68 -11.15 -14.21
C ILE A 179 18.48 -9.92 -14.74
N LEU A 180 18.28 -8.70 -14.20
CA LEU A 180 19.09 -7.52 -14.54
C LEU A 180 20.51 -7.57 -13.95
N PRO A 181 21.50 -6.83 -14.51
CA PRO A 181 22.69 -7.33 -15.22
C PRO A 181 23.72 -8.13 -14.41
N GLY A 182 23.56 -8.32 -13.11
CA GLY A 182 24.46 -9.12 -12.29
C GLY A 182 24.22 -10.62 -12.42
N VAL A 183 22.96 -11.06 -12.38
CA VAL A 183 22.59 -12.48 -12.25
C VAL A 183 22.80 -13.27 -13.54
N LYS A 184 22.47 -12.68 -14.71
CA LYS A 184 22.80 -13.26 -16.03
C LYS A 184 24.31 -13.34 -16.29
N LYS A 185 25.09 -12.41 -15.71
CA LYS A 185 26.55 -12.38 -15.82
C LYS A 185 27.22 -13.37 -14.87
N LEU A 186 26.54 -13.74 -13.78
CA LEU A 186 26.98 -14.68 -12.75
C LEU A 186 26.40 -16.10 -12.91
N ASN A 187 25.53 -16.33 -13.90
CA ASN A 187 24.89 -17.62 -14.18
C ASN A 187 24.12 -18.20 -12.97
N ILE A 188 23.56 -17.34 -12.13
CA ILE A 188 22.80 -17.72 -10.94
C ILE A 188 21.33 -17.87 -11.35
N SER A 189 20.73 -19.03 -11.08
CA SER A 189 19.28 -19.23 -11.26
C SER A 189 18.50 -18.44 -10.20
N VAL A 190 17.33 -17.90 -10.57
CA VAL A 190 16.45 -17.26 -9.58
C VAL A 190 16.11 -18.27 -8.48
N PRO A 191 16.26 -17.92 -7.19
CA PRO A 191 15.91 -18.82 -6.10
C PRO A 191 14.45 -19.27 -6.20
N SER A 192 14.19 -20.56 -5.98
CA SER A 192 12.84 -21.16 -6.08
C SER A 192 11.82 -20.47 -5.18
N GLU A 193 12.28 -19.88 -4.09
CA GLU A 193 11.54 -19.11 -3.10
C GLU A 193 10.76 -17.96 -3.76
N PHE A 194 11.34 -17.26 -4.72
CA PHE A 194 10.65 -16.17 -5.43
C PHE A 194 9.50 -16.70 -6.29
N THR A 195 9.71 -17.83 -6.97
CA THR A 195 8.67 -18.46 -7.80
C THR A 195 7.53 -19.00 -6.93
N ILE A 196 7.86 -19.56 -5.76
CA ILE A 196 6.87 -19.99 -4.77
C ILE A 196 6.04 -18.79 -4.28
N THR A 197 6.69 -17.70 -3.88
CA THR A 197 6.02 -16.48 -3.41
C THR A 197 5.11 -15.89 -4.49
N GLU A 198 5.58 -15.75 -5.73
CA GLU A 198 4.74 -15.26 -6.85
C GLU A 198 3.52 -16.16 -7.07
N THR A 199 3.70 -17.49 -7.01
CA THR A 199 2.61 -18.45 -7.19
C THR A 199 1.58 -18.36 -6.06
N VAL A 200 2.04 -18.21 -4.81
CA VAL A 200 1.15 -18.03 -3.65
C VAL A 200 0.38 -16.71 -3.77
N LEU A 201 1.03 -15.61 -4.12
CA LEU A 201 0.38 -14.31 -4.31
C LEU A 201 -0.65 -14.34 -5.45
N PHE A 202 -0.34 -15.05 -6.54
CA PHE A 202 -1.28 -15.28 -7.63
C PHE A 202 -2.51 -16.06 -7.14
N ALA A 203 -2.31 -17.14 -6.38
CA ALA A 203 -3.40 -17.93 -5.82
C ALA A 203 -4.28 -17.12 -4.84
N VAL A 204 -3.67 -16.32 -3.96
CA VAL A 204 -4.38 -15.40 -3.05
C VAL A 204 -5.20 -14.38 -3.84
N THR A 205 -4.65 -13.87 -4.95
CA THR A 205 -5.35 -12.90 -5.80
C THR A 205 -6.54 -13.53 -6.53
N ALA A 206 -6.35 -14.70 -7.13
CA ALA A 206 -7.42 -15.43 -7.80
C ALA A 206 -8.56 -15.76 -6.82
N TRP A 207 -8.22 -16.23 -5.63
CA TRP A 207 -9.18 -16.49 -4.56
C TRP A 207 -9.93 -15.23 -4.12
N THR A 208 -9.23 -14.09 -4.02
CA THR A 208 -9.83 -12.78 -3.68
C THR A 208 -10.83 -12.34 -4.75
N CYS A 209 -10.52 -12.51 -6.04
CA CYS A 209 -11.47 -12.23 -7.13
C CYS A 209 -12.75 -13.07 -7.02
N VAL A 210 -12.62 -14.38 -6.75
CA VAL A 210 -13.78 -15.26 -6.57
C VAL A 210 -14.62 -14.81 -5.38
N ARG A 211 -13.97 -14.46 -4.26
CA ARG A 211 -14.70 -14.03 -3.07
C ARG A 211 -15.42 -12.71 -3.27
N LEU A 212 -14.78 -11.72 -3.89
CA LEU A 212 -15.39 -10.41 -4.15
C LEU A 212 -16.70 -10.53 -4.95
N ILE A 213 -16.76 -11.48 -5.89
CA ILE A 213 -17.95 -11.68 -6.74
C ILE A 213 -19.02 -12.51 -6.02
N LYS A 214 -18.61 -13.59 -5.35
CA LYS A 214 -19.51 -14.60 -4.76
C LYS A 214 -20.08 -14.19 -3.40
N TYR A 215 -19.27 -13.57 -2.55
CA TYR A 215 -19.66 -13.17 -1.20
C TYR A 215 -19.73 -11.65 -1.13
N ARG A 216 -20.90 -11.12 -0.75
CA ARG A 216 -21.21 -9.68 -0.82
C ARG A 216 -21.63 -9.09 0.52
N ASP A 217 -21.65 -9.90 1.56
CA ASP A 217 -21.95 -9.42 2.90
C ASP A 217 -20.75 -8.68 3.49
N GLN A 218 -21.01 -7.68 4.32
CA GLN A 218 -19.97 -6.85 4.92
C GLN A 218 -18.96 -7.67 5.74
N SER A 219 -19.41 -8.73 6.43
CA SER A 219 -18.53 -9.66 7.15
C SER A 219 -17.60 -10.41 6.22
N ASP A 220 -18.11 -10.83 5.05
CA ASP A 220 -17.31 -11.51 4.03
C ASP A 220 -16.34 -10.58 3.33
N ASP A 221 -16.72 -9.33 3.07
CA ASP A 221 -15.81 -8.31 2.54
C ASP A 221 -14.68 -8.00 3.52
N ARG A 222 -14.99 -7.97 4.82
CA ARG A 222 -13.98 -7.83 5.86
C ARG A 222 -13.01 -9.01 5.87
N CYS A 223 -13.52 -10.24 5.82
CA CYS A 223 -12.69 -11.44 5.73
C CYS A 223 -11.83 -11.44 4.46
N THR A 224 -12.42 -11.08 3.33
CA THR A 224 -11.75 -10.98 2.03
C THR A 224 -10.62 -9.96 2.08
N TYR A 225 -10.87 -8.77 2.63
CA TYR A 225 -9.85 -7.75 2.80
C TYR A 225 -8.76 -8.18 3.79
N GLU A 226 -9.11 -8.81 4.92
CA GLU A 226 -8.11 -9.24 5.90
C GLU A 226 -7.18 -10.31 5.32
N ILE A 227 -7.70 -11.28 4.55
CA ILE A 227 -6.89 -12.32 3.89
C ILE A 227 -6.09 -11.75 2.73
N TRP A 228 -6.67 -10.85 1.93
CA TRP A 228 -5.97 -10.12 0.88
C TRP A 228 -4.79 -9.31 1.46
N TYR A 229 -5.08 -8.49 2.47
CA TYR A 229 -4.10 -7.59 3.07
C TYR A 229 -3.03 -8.36 3.85
N SER A 230 -3.41 -9.35 4.66
CA SER A 230 -2.45 -10.19 5.39
C SER A 230 -1.65 -11.10 4.46
N GLY A 231 -2.26 -11.67 3.43
CA GLY A 231 -1.58 -12.52 2.45
C GLY A 231 -0.49 -11.77 1.70
N PHE A 232 -0.72 -10.52 1.33
CA PHE A 232 0.34 -9.70 0.74
C PHE A 232 1.40 -9.31 1.79
N TYR A 233 1.02 -8.73 2.93
CA TYR A 233 2.01 -8.20 3.88
C TYR A 233 2.76 -9.24 4.72
N ALA A 234 2.27 -10.48 4.85
CA ALA A 234 2.95 -11.55 5.57
C ALA A 234 3.98 -12.32 4.72
N LEU A 235 3.99 -12.09 3.39
CA LEU A 235 4.87 -12.77 2.44
C LEU A 235 6.04 -11.88 1.95
N TRP A 236 6.14 -10.64 2.42
CA TRP A 236 7.25 -9.70 2.20
C TRP A 236 8.06 -9.51 3.49
#